data_AF-A0A554IFH2-F1
#
_entry.id   AF-A0A554IFH2-F1
#
_cell.length_a   1.000
_cell.length_b   1.000
_cell.length_c   1.000
_cell.angle_alpha   90.00
_cell.angle_beta   90.00
_cell.angle_gamma   90.00
#
_symmetry.space_group_name_H-M   'P 1'
#
loop_
_entity.id
_entity.type
_entity.pdbx_description
1 polymer ?
#
loop_
_entity_poly.entity_id
_entity_poly.type
_entity_poly.pdbx_seq_one_letter_code
_entity_poly.pdbx_strand_id
1 'polypeptide(L)'
;MNWEALSSIGTILSAIVALGIAVFSYLQSGKRDQKSHEKEAIEKIIVPIRKELDSFSASKWDSWYFRSRWHQLKDMQLEFPLQYFWLSNEVKKSLEDFDQQFNQVSHLSQQMGPALTEQVSDTFRKFISEEGISYETTGDATLGEENIIHAHWSCVVGGKFGPSVTLYSLVMWGQSLSEYLEDRKQDPNLPNAKVEDLKFSMHNTGGSIKILLNQEQSEKLLSKIEGEIKKYGELEEYRKKWQELYHNGSLLIGKIDLWLSSE
;
A
#
# COMPACT_ATOMS: atom_id res chain seq x y z
N MET A 1 18.83 -29.53 -72.23
CA MET A 1 18.40 -28.77 -71.04
C MET A 1 18.59 -29.72 -69.86
N ASN A 2 19.57 -29.49 -68.98
CA ASN A 2 19.98 -30.46 -67.95
C ASN A 2 19.01 -30.44 -66.76
N TRP A 3 18.12 -31.42 -66.73
CA TRP A 3 17.14 -31.66 -65.66
C TRP A 3 17.81 -31.80 -64.27
N GLU A 4 19.02 -32.36 -64.22
CA GLU A 4 19.81 -32.52 -62.99
C GLU A 4 20.36 -31.20 -62.43
N ALA A 5 20.60 -30.20 -63.29
CA ALA A 5 21.02 -28.86 -62.84
C ALA A 5 19.82 -28.08 -62.26
N LEU A 6 18.62 -28.26 -62.81
CA LEU A 6 17.38 -27.68 -62.28
C LEU A 6 16.95 -28.32 -60.96
N SER A 7 17.10 -29.64 -60.80
CA SER A 7 16.79 -30.33 -59.55
C SER A 7 17.78 -29.99 -58.43
N SER A 8 19.07 -29.86 -58.73
CA SER A 8 20.11 -29.48 -57.75
C SER A 8 19.97 -28.02 -57.30
N ILE A 9 19.67 -27.09 -58.21
CA ILE A 9 19.35 -25.68 -57.88
C ILE A 9 18.09 -25.60 -57.01
N GLY A 10 17.05 -26.37 -57.34
CA GLY A 10 15.82 -26.47 -56.53
C GLY A 10 16.11 -26.98 -55.10
N THR A 11 16.95 -28.01 -54.98
CA THR A 11 17.31 -28.61 -53.67
C THR A 11 18.14 -27.67 -52.81
N ILE A 12 19.08 -26.92 -53.39
CA ILE A 12 19.89 -25.91 -52.70
C ILE A 12 19.01 -24.75 -52.21
N LEU A 13 18.10 -24.25 -53.04
CA LEU A 13 17.13 -23.22 -52.66
C LEU A 13 16.21 -23.68 -51.53
N SER A 14 15.70 -24.91 -51.59
CA SER A 14 14.89 -25.48 -50.51
C SER A 14 15.66 -25.62 -49.19
N ALA A 15 16.94 -26.00 -49.23
CA ALA A 15 17.79 -26.08 -48.04
C ALA A 15 18.04 -24.71 -47.40
N ILE A 16 18.27 -23.67 -48.20
CA ILE A 16 18.44 -22.29 -47.71
C ILE A 16 17.15 -21.76 -47.07
N VAL A 17 15.99 -22.02 -47.70
CA VAL A 17 14.67 -21.63 -47.15
C VAL A 17 14.38 -22.39 -45.85
N ALA A 18 14.68 -23.69 -45.79
CA ALA A 18 14.51 -24.50 -44.58
C ALA A 18 15.40 -24.02 -43.43
N LEU A 19 16.66 -23.68 -43.69
CA LEU A 19 17.57 -23.05 -42.72
C LEU A 19 17.04 -21.69 -42.25
N GLY A 20 16.53 -20.86 -43.17
CA GLY A 20 15.91 -19.58 -42.83
C GLY A 20 14.68 -19.73 -41.92
N ILE A 21 13.79 -20.70 -42.23
CA ILE A 21 12.63 -21.02 -41.39
C ILE A 21 13.05 -21.57 -40.04
N ALA A 22 14.08 -22.42 -39.98
CA ALA A 22 14.59 -22.99 -38.74
C ALA A 22 15.22 -21.91 -37.82
N VAL A 23 16.04 -21.01 -38.38
CA VAL A 23 16.62 -19.88 -37.63
C VAL A 23 15.53 -18.92 -37.18
N PHE A 24 14.57 -18.59 -38.04
CA PHE A 24 13.43 -17.74 -37.67
C PHE A 24 12.57 -18.38 -36.58
N SER A 25 12.27 -19.68 -36.70
CA SER A 25 11.50 -20.43 -35.70
C SER A 25 12.25 -20.57 -34.38
N TYR A 26 13.57 -20.73 -34.42
CA TYR A 26 14.43 -20.75 -33.22
C TYR A 26 14.46 -19.39 -32.52
N LEU A 27 14.62 -18.30 -33.28
CA LEU A 27 14.55 -16.93 -32.74
C LEU A 27 13.15 -16.62 -32.19
N GLN A 28 12.09 -17.11 -32.85
CA GLN A 28 10.72 -16.94 -32.40
C GLN A 28 10.40 -17.80 -31.18
N SER A 29 10.98 -19.01 -31.08
CA SER A 29 10.93 -19.89 -29.90
C SER A 29 11.59 -19.22 -28.71
N GLY A 30 12.82 -18.72 -28.87
CA GLY A 30 13.53 -18.02 -27.79
C GLY A 30 12.75 -16.79 -27.29
N LYS A 31 12.09 -16.06 -28.18
CA LYS A 31 11.18 -14.95 -27.80
C LYS A 31 9.92 -15.43 -27.08
N ARG A 32 9.36 -16.59 -27.43
CA ARG A 32 8.19 -17.17 -26.75
C ARG A 32 8.55 -17.71 -25.37
N ASP A 33 9.69 -18.39 -25.26
CA ASP A 33 10.21 -18.93 -24.00
C ASP A 33 10.55 -17.79 -23.04
N GLN A 34 11.20 -16.73 -23.52
CA GLN A 34 11.48 -15.53 -22.73
C GLN A 34 10.20 -14.85 -22.23
N LYS A 35 9.17 -14.71 -23.09
CA LYS A 35 7.85 -14.19 -22.68
C LYS A 35 7.17 -15.10 -21.65
N SER A 36 7.30 -16.41 -21.79
CA SER A 36 6.74 -17.36 -20.83
C SER A 36 7.42 -17.25 -19.46
N HIS A 37 8.74 -17.13 -19.44
CA HIS A 37 9.52 -16.93 -18.21
C HIS A 37 9.19 -15.62 -17.52
N GLU A 38 9.06 -14.54 -18.29
CA GLU A 38 8.69 -13.22 -17.77
C GLU A 38 7.29 -13.23 -17.15
N LYS A 39 6.32 -13.85 -17.85
CA LYS A 39 4.96 -14.03 -17.34
C LYS A 39 4.94 -14.83 -16.03
N GLU A 40 5.69 -15.93 -15.96
CA GLU A 40 5.77 -16.74 -14.75
C GLU A 40 6.40 -15.95 -13.58
N ALA A 41 7.43 -15.15 -13.86
CA ALA A 41 8.06 -14.27 -12.88
C ALA A 41 7.11 -13.20 -12.35
N ILE A 42 6.30 -12.61 -13.24
CA ILE A 42 5.25 -11.66 -12.90
C ILE A 42 4.20 -12.31 -12.00
N GLU A 43 3.67 -13.48 -12.38
CA GLU A 43 2.63 -14.17 -11.64
C GLU A 43 3.08 -14.61 -10.24
N LYS A 44 4.33 -15.05 -10.10
CA LYS A 44 4.87 -15.61 -8.84
C LYS A 44 5.47 -14.56 -7.91
N ILE A 45 6.05 -13.49 -8.43
CA ILE A 45 6.72 -12.46 -7.61
C ILE A 45 5.92 -11.17 -7.59
N ILE A 46 5.59 -10.63 -8.77
CA ILE A 46 5.05 -9.27 -8.90
C ILE A 46 3.59 -9.19 -8.44
N VAL A 47 2.75 -10.15 -8.84
CA VAL A 47 1.32 -10.14 -8.49
C VAL A 47 1.10 -10.24 -6.97
N PRO A 48 1.78 -11.13 -6.21
CA PRO A 48 1.60 -11.15 -4.76
C PRO A 48 2.10 -9.86 -4.08
N ILE A 49 3.26 -9.31 -4.49
CA ILE A 49 3.76 -8.02 -3.99
C ILE A 49 2.74 -6.91 -4.28
N ARG A 50 2.17 -6.89 -5.49
CA ARG A 50 1.15 -5.91 -5.88
C ARG A 50 -0.07 -5.96 -4.98
N LYS A 51 -0.55 -7.16 -4.62
CA LYS A 51 -1.69 -7.37 -3.72
C LYS A 51 -1.39 -6.91 -2.29
N GLU A 52 -0.18 -7.16 -1.80
CA GLU A 52 0.28 -6.64 -0.50
C GLU A 52 0.39 -5.11 -0.51
N LEU A 53 0.96 -4.53 -1.56
CA LEU A 53 1.02 -3.08 -1.70
C LEU A 53 -0.38 -2.45 -1.85
N ASP A 54 -1.31 -3.15 -2.50
CA ASP A 54 -2.70 -2.69 -2.62
C ASP A 54 -3.39 -2.58 -1.26
N SER A 55 -3.08 -3.53 -0.36
CA SER A 55 -3.54 -3.50 1.04
C SER A 55 -2.76 -2.50 1.89
N PHE A 56 -1.56 -2.11 1.45
CA PHE A 56 -0.75 -1.03 2.01
C PHE A 56 -1.18 0.39 1.56
N SER A 57 -2.02 0.53 0.53
CA SER A 57 -2.49 1.84 0.04
C SER A 57 -3.52 2.52 0.98
N ALA A 58 -3.62 3.85 0.97
CA ALA A 58 -4.41 4.65 1.92
C ALA A 58 -5.88 4.19 2.10
N SER A 59 -6.51 3.63 1.07
CA SER A 59 -7.90 3.19 1.15
C SER A 59 -8.15 1.97 2.04
N LYS A 60 -7.10 1.21 2.42
CA LYS A 60 -7.19 -0.06 3.17
C LYS A 60 -6.32 -0.09 4.44
N TRP A 61 -5.66 1.02 4.79
CA TRP A 61 -4.64 1.08 5.83
C TRP A 61 -5.16 0.93 7.27
N ASP A 62 -6.45 1.15 7.50
CA ASP A 62 -7.11 1.05 8.82
C ASP A 62 -6.96 -0.32 9.53
N SER A 63 -6.44 -1.33 8.82
CA SER A 63 -6.24 -2.69 9.34
C SER A 63 -4.83 -3.25 9.13
N TRP A 64 -3.90 -2.48 8.56
CA TRP A 64 -2.58 -3.00 8.22
C TRP A 64 -1.63 -2.96 9.42
N TYR A 65 -1.51 -4.08 10.11
CA TYR A 65 -0.41 -4.29 11.05
C TYR A 65 0.89 -4.41 10.25
N PHE A 66 1.91 -3.63 10.63
CA PHE A 66 3.24 -3.66 10.02
C PHE A 66 3.82 -5.10 9.90
N ARG A 67 3.40 -5.98 10.83
CA ARG A 67 3.81 -7.40 10.91
C ARG A 67 3.15 -8.32 9.87
N SER A 68 2.19 -7.83 9.09
CA SER A 68 1.38 -8.63 8.15
C SER A 68 1.98 -8.74 6.75
N ARG A 69 3.27 -8.46 6.56
CA ARG A 69 3.93 -8.72 5.28
C ARG A 69 4.21 -10.23 5.15
N TRP A 70 3.26 -10.94 4.56
CA TRP A 70 3.29 -12.41 4.44
C TRP A 70 4.37 -12.89 3.46
N HIS A 71 4.75 -12.06 2.48
CA HIS A 71 5.78 -12.39 1.51
C HIS A 71 6.95 -11.38 1.55
N GLN A 72 7.92 -11.65 2.43
CA GLN A 72 9.19 -10.92 2.38
C GLN A 72 9.87 -11.22 1.04
N LEU A 73 10.50 -10.22 0.42
CA LEU A 73 11.17 -10.40 -0.86
C LEU A 73 12.23 -11.51 -0.77
N LYS A 74 12.91 -11.61 0.37
CA LYS A 74 13.87 -12.68 0.66
C LYS A 74 13.25 -14.08 0.62
N ASP A 75 12.05 -14.25 1.16
CA ASP A 75 11.37 -15.55 1.16
C ASP A 75 10.95 -15.92 -0.27
N MET A 76 10.45 -14.95 -1.04
CA MET A 76 10.15 -15.14 -2.46
C MET A 76 11.39 -15.49 -3.31
N GLN A 77 12.55 -14.89 -3.00
CA GLN A 77 13.82 -15.24 -3.65
C GLN A 77 14.22 -16.70 -3.38
N LEU A 78 13.92 -17.21 -2.19
CA LEU A 78 14.22 -18.59 -1.81
C LEU A 78 13.21 -19.59 -2.39
N GLU A 79 11.92 -19.22 -2.42
CA GLU A 79 10.85 -20.07 -2.93
C GLU A 79 10.82 -20.13 -4.47
N PHE A 80 11.11 -19.01 -5.14
CA PHE A 80 11.04 -18.86 -6.60
C PHE A 80 12.34 -18.24 -7.19
N PRO A 81 13.51 -18.89 -7.00
CA PRO A 81 14.80 -18.31 -7.38
C PRO A 81 14.96 -18.08 -8.89
N LEU A 82 14.40 -18.96 -9.73
CA LEU A 82 14.46 -18.84 -11.19
C LEU A 82 13.59 -17.68 -11.69
N GLN A 83 12.36 -17.58 -11.17
CA GLN A 83 11.41 -16.52 -11.47
C GLN A 83 11.97 -15.16 -11.04
N TYR A 84 12.55 -15.09 -9.84
CA TYR A 84 13.26 -13.90 -9.42
C TYR A 84 14.43 -13.57 -10.37
N PHE A 85 15.23 -14.57 -10.77
CA PHE A 85 16.32 -14.36 -11.72
C PHE A 85 15.84 -13.84 -13.09
N TRP A 86 14.64 -14.25 -13.56
CA TRP A 86 14.07 -13.80 -14.83
C TRP A 86 13.54 -12.37 -14.82
N LEU A 87 13.31 -11.76 -13.64
CA LEU A 87 12.93 -10.35 -13.56
C LEU A 87 14.03 -9.45 -14.14
N SER A 88 13.61 -8.37 -14.79
CA SER A 88 14.53 -7.34 -15.27
C SER A 88 15.29 -6.69 -14.11
N ASN A 89 16.50 -6.18 -14.38
CA ASN A 89 17.32 -5.54 -13.35
C ASN A 89 16.63 -4.30 -12.76
N GLU A 90 15.83 -3.58 -13.57
CA GLU A 90 15.06 -2.43 -13.11
C GLU A 90 13.97 -2.82 -12.11
N VAL A 91 13.25 -3.92 -12.39
CA VAL A 91 12.22 -4.47 -11.51
C VAL A 91 12.86 -4.93 -10.20
N LYS A 92 13.91 -5.76 -10.28
CA LYS A 92 14.65 -6.24 -9.09
C LYS A 92 15.07 -5.09 -8.20
N LYS A 93 15.75 -4.09 -8.77
CA LYS A 93 16.23 -2.93 -8.04
C LYS A 93 15.08 -2.18 -7.36
N SER A 94 13.97 -1.94 -8.06
CA SER A 94 12.82 -1.24 -7.49
C SER A 94 12.19 -2.01 -6.31
N LEU A 95 12.14 -3.35 -6.39
CA LEU A 95 11.66 -4.20 -5.31
C LEU A 95 12.62 -4.23 -4.12
N GLU A 96 13.92 -4.37 -4.37
CA GLU A 96 14.97 -4.41 -3.34
C GLU A 96 15.10 -3.08 -2.61
N ASP A 97 15.08 -1.96 -3.33
CA ASP A 97 15.13 -0.61 -2.75
C ASP A 97 13.93 -0.38 -1.81
N PHE A 98 12.72 -0.78 -2.22
CA PHE A 98 11.53 -0.68 -1.38
C PHE A 98 11.57 -1.64 -0.19
N ASP A 99 12.02 -2.89 -0.39
CA ASP A 99 12.19 -3.88 0.69
C ASP A 99 13.14 -3.37 1.78
N GLN A 100 14.26 -2.77 1.37
CA GLN A 100 15.23 -2.17 2.28
C GLN A 100 14.63 -1.03 3.08
N GLN A 101 13.93 -0.09 2.42
CA GLN A 101 13.25 1.02 3.10
C GLN A 101 12.20 0.52 4.08
N PHE A 102 11.40 -0.47 3.67
CA PHE A 102 10.39 -1.09 4.52
C PHE A 102 11.04 -1.71 5.77
N ASN A 103 12.12 -2.47 5.62
CA ASN A 103 12.83 -3.07 6.74
C ASN A 103 13.40 -2.02 7.70
N GLN A 104 13.92 -0.89 7.19
CA GLN A 104 14.38 0.21 8.03
C GLN A 104 13.24 0.80 8.87
N VAL A 105 12.08 1.08 8.25
CA VAL A 105 10.91 1.59 8.97
C VAL A 105 10.34 0.54 9.93
N SER A 106 10.42 -0.76 9.60
CA SER A 106 10.04 -1.87 10.49
C SER A 106 10.78 -1.83 11.81
N HIS A 107 12.10 -1.73 11.74
CA HIS A 107 12.94 -1.67 12.92
C HIS A 107 12.67 -0.41 13.73
N LEU A 108 12.47 0.74 13.08
CA LEU A 108 12.08 1.98 13.75
C LEU A 108 10.70 1.86 14.41
N SER A 109 9.74 1.20 13.77
CA SER A 109 8.39 0.99 14.31
C SER A 109 8.41 0.19 15.61
N GLN A 110 9.32 -0.79 15.74
CA GLN A 110 9.48 -1.56 16.98
C GLN A 110 9.99 -0.70 18.15
N GLN A 111 10.73 0.39 17.85
CA GLN A 111 11.32 1.28 18.85
C GLN A 111 10.40 2.47 19.17
N MET A 112 9.86 3.11 18.13
CA MET A 112 9.14 4.38 18.21
C MET A 112 7.62 4.22 18.17
N GLY A 113 7.11 3.09 17.67
CA GLY A 113 5.67 2.81 17.59
C GLY A 113 4.97 2.91 18.94
N PRO A 114 5.45 2.23 20.00
CA PRO A 114 4.86 2.33 21.34
C PRO A 114 4.85 3.76 21.88
N ALA A 115 5.96 4.48 21.76
CA ALA A 115 6.07 5.87 22.23
C ALA A 115 5.13 6.82 21.47
N LEU A 116 4.96 6.63 20.16
CA LEU A 116 3.98 7.38 19.37
C LEU A 116 2.55 7.08 19.82
N THR A 117 2.21 5.80 20.00
CA THR A 117 0.87 5.37 20.45
C THR A 117 0.54 5.92 21.83
N GLU A 118 1.48 5.89 22.77
CA GLU A 118 1.34 6.48 24.11
C GLU A 118 1.11 7.98 24.00
N GLN A 119 1.95 8.70 23.24
CA GLN A 119 1.82 10.16 23.07
C GLN A 119 0.49 10.57 22.45
N VAL A 120 0.02 9.84 21.42
CA VAL A 120 -1.30 10.06 20.80
C VAL A 120 -2.42 9.83 21.81
N SER A 121 -2.34 8.73 22.55
CA SER A 121 -3.36 8.33 23.53
C SER A 121 -3.47 9.31 24.69
N ASP A 122 -2.34 9.77 25.22
CA ASP A 122 -2.31 10.75 26.31
C ASP A 122 -2.82 12.11 25.87
N THR A 123 -2.45 12.54 24.66
CA THR A 123 -2.97 13.79 24.09
C THR A 123 -4.48 13.71 23.88
N PHE A 124 -4.99 12.56 23.43
CA PHE A 124 -6.42 12.32 23.30
C PHE A 124 -7.15 12.42 24.65
N ARG A 125 -6.68 11.69 25.68
CA ARG A 125 -7.30 11.71 27.02
C ARG A 125 -7.29 13.11 27.61
N LYS A 126 -6.17 13.82 27.48
CA LYS A 126 -6.02 15.21 27.92
C LYS A 126 -7.00 16.13 27.20
N PHE A 127 -7.13 16.00 25.88
CA PHE A 127 -8.08 16.77 25.09
C PHE A 127 -9.53 16.56 25.55
N ILE A 128 -9.96 15.30 25.70
CA ILE A 128 -11.32 14.97 26.19
C ILE A 128 -11.58 15.62 27.55
N SER A 129 -10.61 15.53 28.47
CA SER A 129 -10.72 16.13 29.80
C SER A 129 -10.75 17.67 29.76
N GLU A 130 -9.91 18.30 28.94
CA GLU A 130 -9.80 19.77 28.85
C GLU A 130 -11.04 20.41 28.21
N GLU A 131 -11.60 19.77 27.18
CA GLU A 131 -12.79 20.26 26.48
C GLU A 131 -14.10 19.85 27.18
N GLY A 132 -14.02 19.12 28.30
CA GLY A 132 -15.19 18.67 29.04
C GLY A 132 -16.07 17.70 28.25
N ILE A 133 -15.48 16.89 27.37
CA ILE A 133 -16.20 15.94 26.52
C ILE A 133 -16.57 14.72 27.37
N SER A 134 -17.87 14.47 27.50
CA SER A 134 -18.37 13.30 28.22
C SER A 134 -18.21 12.03 27.40
N TYR A 135 -18.01 10.92 28.09
CA TYR A 135 -17.98 9.60 27.48
C TYR A 135 -18.62 8.56 28.36
N GLU A 136 -19.23 7.57 27.73
CA GLU A 136 -19.84 6.43 28.41
C GLU A 136 -19.03 5.18 28.12
N THR A 137 -18.75 4.40 29.16
CA THR A 137 -18.18 3.06 29.02
C THR A 137 -19.15 2.01 29.54
N THR A 138 -19.37 0.93 28.81
CA THR A 138 -20.17 -0.21 29.27
C THR A 138 -19.30 -1.46 29.47
N GLY A 139 -19.58 -2.24 30.52
CA GLY A 139 -18.78 -3.41 30.89
C GLY A 139 -17.36 -3.03 31.34
N ASP A 140 -16.39 -3.90 31.04
CA ASP A 140 -14.97 -3.74 31.42
C ASP A 140 -14.16 -2.88 30.42
N ALA A 141 -14.84 -2.19 29.50
CA ALA A 141 -14.17 -1.38 28.50
C ALA A 141 -13.53 -0.15 29.13
N THR A 142 -12.24 0.03 28.87
CA THR A 142 -11.48 1.20 29.31
C THR A 142 -11.04 2.03 28.12
N LEU A 143 -10.78 3.32 28.35
CA LEU A 143 -10.18 4.22 27.37
C LEU A 143 -8.65 3.93 27.22
N GLY A 144 -8.34 2.67 26.95
CA GLY A 144 -7.00 2.16 26.70
C GLY A 144 -6.46 2.60 25.34
N GLU A 145 -5.14 2.48 25.15
CA GLU A 145 -4.44 2.95 23.96
C GLU A 145 -4.97 2.33 22.68
N GLU A 146 -5.18 1.01 22.66
CA GLU A 146 -5.73 0.27 21.52
C GLU A 146 -7.07 0.85 21.05
N ASN A 147 -7.99 1.13 21.98
CA ASN A 147 -9.28 1.73 21.64
C ASN A 147 -9.13 3.15 21.06
N ILE A 148 -8.18 3.94 21.59
CA ILE A 148 -7.94 5.32 21.13
C ILE A 148 -7.34 5.33 19.72
N ILE A 149 -6.30 4.55 19.47
CA ILE A 149 -5.64 4.55 18.14
C ILE A 149 -6.57 4.04 17.03
N HIS A 150 -7.50 3.13 17.36
CA HIS A 150 -8.54 2.62 16.46
C HIS A 150 -9.86 3.40 16.49
N ALA A 151 -9.90 4.53 17.22
CA ALA A 151 -10.95 5.51 17.02
C ALA A 151 -10.98 5.92 15.55
N HIS A 152 -12.16 6.10 14.96
CA HIS A 152 -12.27 6.33 13.53
C HIS A 152 -13.43 7.26 13.19
N TRP A 153 -13.32 7.87 12.01
CA TRP A 153 -14.39 8.63 11.38
C TRP A 153 -14.94 7.82 10.23
N SER A 154 -16.25 7.62 10.23
CA SER A 154 -17.00 7.16 9.07
C SER A 154 -17.64 8.36 8.38
N CYS A 155 -17.63 8.38 7.05
CA CYS A 155 -18.21 9.49 6.28
C CYS A 155 -19.00 9.01 5.06
N VAL A 156 -20.03 9.77 4.72
CA VAL A 156 -20.80 9.65 3.48
C VAL A 156 -20.56 10.91 2.65
N VAL A 157 -20.03 10.73 1.44
CA VAL A 157 -19.80 11.82 0.48
C VAL A 157 -20.57 11.49 -0.80
N GLY A 158 -21.42 12.40 -1.27
CA GLY A 158 -22.23 12.21 -2.46
C GLY A 158 -23.12 10.96 -2.44
N GLY A 159 -23.65 10.59 -1.27
CA GLY A 159 -24.44 9.36 -1.08
C GLY A 159 -23.64 8.05 -1.06
N LYS A 160 -22.31 8.09 -1.20
CA LYS A 160 -21.43 6.91 -1.16
C LYS A 160 -20.77 6.78 0.22
N PHE A 161 -20.97 5.63 0.87
CA PHE A 161 -20.21 5.26 2.05
C PHE A 161 -18.76 5.04 1.68
N GLY A 162 -17.86 5.83 2.28
CA GLY A 162 -16.42 5.62 2.18
C GLY A 162 -15.94 4.56 3.17
N PRO A 163 -14.70 4.07 3.00
CA PRO A 163 -14.01 3.45 4.11
C PRO A 163 -13.93 4.44 5.28
N SER A 164 -14.00 3.93 6.50
CA SER A 164 -13.64 4.73 7.67
C SER A 164 -12.17 5.14 7.58
N VAL A 165 -11.77 6.11 8.40
CA VAL A 165 -10.36 6.43 8.62
C VAL A 165 -10.08 6.46 10.11
N THR A 166 -9.02 5.79 10.56
CA THR A 166 -8.64 5.81 11.99
C THR A 166 -7.87 7.07 12.38
N LEU A 167 -7.88 7.39 13.68
CA LEU A 167 -7.05 8.42 14.30
C LEU A 167 -5.58 8.16 14.01
N TYR A 168 -5.13 6.93 14.19
CA TYR A 168 -3.74 6.57 13.92
C TYR A 168 -3.36 6.80 12.45
N SER A 169 -4.24 6.45 11.49
CA SER A 169 -4.02 6.72 10.06
C SER A 169 -3.80 8.21 9.80
N LEU A 170 -4.72 9.08 10.24
CA LEU A 170 -4.59 10.54 10.03
C LEU A 170 -3.32 11.11 10.68
N VAL A 171 -2.98 10.64 11.87
CA VAL A 171 -1.77 11.05 12.58
C VAL A 171 -0.50 10.65 11.81
N MET A 172 -0.44 9.42 11.31
CA MET A 172 0.70 8.93 10.52
C MET A 172 0.81 9.65 9.18
N TRP A 173 -0.33 9.94 8.53
CA TRP A 173 -0.37 10.74 7.30
C TRP A 173 -0.01 12.20 7.53
N GLY A 174 -0.12 12.69 8.78
CA GLY A 174 0.05 14.11 9.09
C GLY A 174 -1.02 14.96 8.42
N GLN A 175 -2.23 14.41 8.28
CA GLN A 175 -3.37 15.04 7.63
C GLN A 175 -4.43 15.44 8.65
N SER A 176 -5.08 16.58 8.39
CA SER A 176 -6.32 17.00 9.05
C SER A 176 -7.51 16.17 8.56
N LEU A 177 -8.61 16.20 9.33
CA LEU A 177 -9.84 15.53 8.90
C LEU A 177 -10.44 16.20 7.65
N SER A 178 -10.30 17.51 7.54
CA SER A 178 -10.75 18.29 6.38
C SER A 178 -9.95 17.96 5.13
N GLU A 179 -8.63 17.84 5.21
CA GLU A 179 -7.80 17.39 4.08
C GLU A 179 -8.23 16.00 3.61
N TYR A 180 -8.43 15.06 4.53
CA TYR A 180 -8.96 13.73 4.20
C TYR A 180 -10.32 13.80 3.47
N LEU A 181 -11.25 14.65 3.96
CA LEU A 181 -12.56 14.81 3.32
C LEU A 181 -12.45 15.47 1.94
N GLU A 182 -11.54 16.42 1.74
CA GLU A 182 -11.30 17.02 0.42
C GLU A 182 -10.74 16.00 -0.57
N ASP A 183 -9.80 15.15 -0.16
CA ASP A 183 -9.28 14.05 -0.99
C ASP A 183 -10.41 13.10 -1.39
N ARG A 184 -11.32 12.77 -0.46
CA ARG A 184 -12.48 11.92 -0.74
C ARG A 184 -13.43 12.54 -1.76
N LYS A 185 -13.58 13.87 -1.79
CA LYS A 185 -14.43 14.58 -2.76
C LYS A 185 -13.90 14.52 -4.19
N GLN A 186 -12.62 14.18 -4.38
CA GLN A 186 -12.01 14.05 -5.70
C GLN A 186 -12.34 12.72 -6.40
N ASP A 187 -13.08 11.78 -5.76
CA ASP A 187 -13.49 10.53 -6.42
C ASP A 187 -14.42 10.84 -7.61
N PRO A 188 -13.98 10.55 -8.86
CA PRO A 188 -14.73 10.92 -10.07
C PRO A 188 -16.05 10.17 -10.23
N ASN A 189 -16.27 9.11 -9.44
CA ASN A 189 -17.49 8.31 -9.46
C ASN A 189 -18.56 8.82 -8.48
N LEU A 190 -18.29 9.92 -7.77
CA LEU A 190 -19.26 10.49 -6.84
C LEU A 190 -20.37 11.22 -7.58
N PRO A 191 -21.65 10.99 -7.22
CA PRO A 191 -22.77 11.78 -7.72
C PRO A 191 -22.62 13.29 -7.43
N ASN A 192 -21.99 13.65 -6.32
CA ASN A 192 -21.64 15.03 -5.96
C ASN A 192 -20.55 15.05 -4.85
N ALA A 193 -19.95 16.21 -4.61
CA ALA A 193 -18.86 16.41 -3.64
C ALA A 193 -19.33 16.84 -2.22
N LYS A 194 -20.61 16.65 -1.88
CA LYS A 194 -21.15 17.07 -0.58
C LYS A 194 -20.88 16.00 0.49
N VAL A 195 -20.40 16.43 1.65
CA VAL A 195 -20.37 15.59 2.86
C VAL A 195 -21.77 15.54 3.45
N GLU A 196 -22.38 14.37 3.47
CA GLU A 196 -23.76 14.15 3.93
C GLU A 196 -23.81 13.67 5.38
N ASP A 197 -22.84 12.84 5.78
CA ASP A 197 -22.71 12.31 7.14
C ASP A 197 -21.23 12.19 7.51
N LEU A 198 -20.92 12.49 8.77
CA LEU A 198 -19.59 12.35 9.36
C LEU A 198 -19.76 11.97 10.83
N LYS A 199 -19.31 10.77 11.19
CA LYS A 199 -19.48 10.24 12.55
C LYS A 199 -18.16 9.73 13.08
N PHE A 200 -17.80 10.24 14.25
CA PHE A 200 -16.72 9.69 15.06
C PHE A 200 -17.23 8.52 15.89
N SER A 201 -16.46 7.44 15.94
CA SER A 201 -16.75 6.26 16.73
C SER A 201 -15.48 5.57 17.22
N MET A 202 -15.58 4.91 18.37
CA MET A 202 -14.51 4.09 18.92
C MET A 202 -15.02 2.65 18.97
N HIS A 203 -14.41 1.75 18.20
CA HIS A 203 -14.83 0.36 18.20
C HIS A 203 -14.05 -0.41 19.27
N ASN A 204 -14.76 -0.96 20.26
CA ASN A 204 -14.47 -2.32 20.72
C ASN A 204 -15.63 -3.21 20.25
N THR A 205 -15.43 -4.52 20.17
CA THR A 205 -16.38 -5.52 19.64
C THR A 205 -17.78 -5.55 20.28
N GLY A 206 -18.13 -4.65 21.20
CA GLY A 206 -19.46 -4.54 21.83
C GLY A 206 -20.10 -3.15 21.86
N GLY A 207 -19.52 -2.13 21.20
CA GLY A 207 -20.04 -0.75 21.30
C GLY A 207 -19.88 -0.15 22.71
N SER A 208 -18.84 -0.59 23.42
CA SER A 208 -18.69 -0.33 24.84
C SER A 208 -18.11 1.03 25.19
N ILE A 209 -17.70 1.85 24.22
CA ILE A 209 -17.23 3.22 24.45
C ILE A 209 -17.99 4.15 23.53
N LYS A 210 -18.73 5.09 24.10
CA LYS A 210 -19.43 6.14 23.35
C LYS A 210 -18.77 7.48 23.63
N ILE A 211 -18.09 7.99 22.61
CA ILE A 211 -17.52 9.33 22.55
C ILE A 211 -18.02 9.95 21.25
N LEU A 212 -18.50 11.19 21.33
CA LEU A 212 -18.93 11.95 20.17
C LEU A 212 -18.02 13.15 20.01
N LEU A 213 -17.36 13.24 18.86
CA LEU A 213 -16.62 14.41 18.44
C LEU A 213 -17.31 14.99 17.22
N ASN A 214 -17.61 16.28 17.25
CA ASN A 214 -17.96 17.01 16.03
C ASN A 214 -16.70 17.27 15.18
N GLN A 215 -16.88 17.80 13.96
CA GLN A 215 -15.75 18.06 13.06
C GLN A 215 -14.74 19.04 13.68
N GLU A 216 -15.21 20.16 14.26
CA GLU A 216 -14.32 21.16 14.87
C GLU A 216 -13.48 20.57 16.02
N GLN A 217 -14.10 19.75 16.88
CA GLN A 217 -13.41 19.04 17.96
C GLN A 217 -12.40 18.03 17.41
N SER A 218 -12.75 17.33 16.34
CA SER A 218 -11.85 16.39 15.67
C SER A 218 -10.61 17.09 15.10
N GLU A 219 -10.79 18.26 14.49
CA GLU A 219 -9.66 19.07 13.99
C GLU A 219 -8.77 19.60 15.12
N LYS A 220 -9.38 20.10 16.21
CA LYS A 220 -8.63 20.55 17.39
C LYS A 220 -7.82 19.41 17.99
N LEU A 221 -8.40 18.22 18.10
CA LEU A 221 -7.72 17.02 18.58
C LEU A 221 -6.51 16.67 17.70
N LEU A 222 -6.71 16.56 16.38
CA LEU A 222 -5.64 16.24 15.43
C LEU A 222 -4.52 17.30 15.46
N SER A 223 -4.89 18.58 15.52
CA SER A 223 -3.93 19.68 15.62
C SER A 223 -3.14 19.67 16.93
N LYS A 224 -3.77 19.31 18.07
CA LYS A 224 -3.05 19.11 19.34
C LYS A 224 -2.07 17.95 19.26
N ILE A 225 -2.48 16.81 18.71
CA ILE A 225 -1.60 15.64 18.52
C ILE A 225 -0.42 16.00 17.62
N GLU A 226 -0.68 16.69 16.51
CA GLU A 226 0.35 17.20 15.60
C GLU A 226 1.37 18.09 16.33
N GLY A 227 0.87 19.01 17.16
CA GLY A 227 1.69 19.89 17.97
C GLY A 227 2.55 19.15 18.99
N GLU A 228 2.02 18.10 19.62
CA GLU A 228 2.79 17.26 20.55
C GLU A 228 3.86 16.43 19.82
N ILE A 229 3.53 15.78 18.70
CA ILE A 229 4.50 15.00 17.91
C ILE A 229 5.69 15.86 17.48
N LYS A 230 5.44 17.09 17.02
CA LYS A 230 6.50 18.04 16.62
C LYS A 230 7.45 18.46 17.75
N LYS A 231 7.04 18.33 19.02
CA LYS A 231 7.95 18.59 20.16
C LYS A 231 8.95 17.46 20.35
N TYR A 232 8.66 16.26 19.88
CA TYR A 232 9.51 15.08 19.97
C TYR A 232 10.12 14.77 18.60
N GLY A 233 11.30 15.33 18.33
CA GLY A 233 11.95 15.24 17.02
C GLY A 233 12.11 13.81 16.49
N GLU A 234 12.35 12.83 17.37
CA GLU A 234 12.45 11.41 17.01
C GLU A 234 11.12 10.83 16.50
N LEU A 235 9.99 11.21 17.11
CA LEU A 235 8.65 10.79 16.67
C LEU A 235 8.28 11.45 15.34
N GLU A 236 8.62 12.73 15.16
CA GLU A 236 8.42 13.42 13.90
C GLU A 236 9.27 12.80 12.77
N GLU A 237 10.54 12.46 13.04
CA GLU A 237 11.40 11.79 12.07
C GLU A 237 10.88 10.40 11.71
N TYR A 238 10.47 9.60 12.71
CA TYR A 238 9.84 8.31 12.47
C TYR A 238 8.61 8.43 11.56
N ARG A 239 7.73 9.38 11.85
CA ARG A 239 6.56 9.62 11.02
C ARG A 239 6.92 10.04 9.60
N LYS A 240 7.91 10.93 9.40
CA LYS A 240 8.37 11.34 8.06
C LYS A 240 8.90 10.15 7.26
N LYS A 241 9.70 9.28 7.86
CA LYS A 241 10.18 8.05 7.20
C LYS A 241 9.04 7.11 6.83
N TRP A 242 8.02 7.04 7.68
CA TRP A 242 6.81 6.28 7.37
C TRP A 242 6.06 6.89 6.17
N GLN A 243 5.90 8.21 6.11
CA GLN A 243 5.26 8.92 4.98
C GLN A 243 6.05 8.73 3.68
N GLU A 244 7.38 8.75 3.75
CA GLU A 244 8.25 8.46 2.61
C GLU A 244 8.08 7.03 2.10
N LEU A 245 8.06 6.04 3.01
CA LEU A 245 7.76 4.65 2.66
C LEU A 245 6.40 4.51 1.98
N TYR A 246 5.39 5.22 2.49
CA TYR A 246 4.05 5.25 1.90
C TYR A 246 4.06 5.79 0.46
N HIS A 247 4.72 6.94 0.26
CA HIS A 247 4.87 7.53 -1.07
C HIS A 247 5.58 6.58 -2.04
N ASN A 248 6.69 5.98 -1.60
CA ASN A 248 7.47 5.05 -2.41
C ASN A 248 6.69 3.76 -2.73
N GLY A 249 5.87 3.27 -1.80
CA GLY A 249 4.95 2.15 -2.03
C GLY A 249 3.92 2.46 -3.11
N SER A 250 3.35 3.68 -3.08
CA SER A 250 2.40 4.15 -4.11
C SER A 250 3.05 4.27 -5.49
N LEU A 251 4.30 4.77 -5.55
CA LEU A 251 5.07 4.80 -6.79
C LEU A 251 5.39 3.39 -7.31
N LEU A 252 5.72 2.45 -6.41
CA LEU A 252 5.99 1.07 -6.77
C LEU A 252 4.74 0.37 -7.32
N ILE A 253 3.56 0.63 -6.74
CA ILE A 253 2.28 0.19 -7.30
C ILE A 253 2.14 0.66 -8.75
N GLY A 254 2.34 1.95 -9.02
CA GLY A 254 2.23 2.50 -10.37
C GLY A 254 3.21 1.85 -11.35
N LYS A 255 4.46 1.60 -10.93
CA LYS A 255 5.44 0.86 -11.73
C LYS A 255 5.00 -0.57 -12.02
N ILE A 256 4.49 -1.27 -11.02
CA ILE A 256 4.00 -2.63 -11.18
C ILE A 256 2.81 -2.67 -12.15
N ASP A 257 1.87 -1.75 -12.03
CA ASP A 257 0.71 -1.67 -12.94
C ASP A 257 1.15 -1.42 -14.39
N LEU A 258 2.22 -0.65 -14.61
CA LEU A 258 2.83 -0.49 -15.93
C LEU A 258 3.48 -1.78 -16.43
N TRP A 259 4.18 -2.52 -15.58
CA TRP A 259 4.76 -3.82 -15.96
C TRP A 259 3.68 -4.83 -16.32
N LEU A 260 2.59 -4.88 -15.55
CA LEU A 260 1.45 -5.76 -15.79
C LEU A 260 0.64 -5.40 -17.05
N SER A 261 0.64 -4.13 -17.46
CA SER A 261 -0.09 -3.65 -18.65
C SER A 261 0.75 -3.65 -19.94
N SER A 262 2.05 -3.90 -19.85
CA SER A 262 2.95 -4.05 -20.99
C SER A 262 2.93 -5.45 -21.64
N GLU A 263 2.10 -6.37 -21.12
CA GLU A 263 1.77 -7.69 -21.70
C GLU A 263 0.75 -7.60 -22.84
#